data_AF-A0A3C1BG08-F1
#
_entry.id   AF-A0A3C1BG08-F1
#
_cell.length_a   1.000
_cell.length_b   1.000
_cell.length_c   1.000
_cell.angle_alpha   90.00
_cell.angle_beta   90.00
_cell.angle_gamma   90.00
#
_symmetry.space_group_name_H-M   'P 1'
#
loop_
_entity.id
_entity.type
_entity.pdbx_description
1 polymer ?
#
loop_
_entity_poly.entity_id
_entity_poly.type
_entity_poly.pdbx_seq_one_letter_code
_entity_poly.pdbx_strand_id
1 'polypeptide(L)' 'MEITINQQNYSVSEVCSLKQMIDTVLVLPTKGIAIAVNQEIIAKSDWPGHFLKPGDNITIIKATQGG' A
#
# COMPACT_ATOMS: atom_id res chain seq x y z
N MET A 1 9.61 10.91 -0.99
CA MET A 1 10.39 9.69 -0.76
C MET A 1 10.05 8.63 -1.78
N GLU A 2 11.02 7.77 -2.11
CA GLU A 2 10.84 6.65 -3.04
C GLU A 2 10.36 5.40 -2.30
N ILE A 3 9.37 4.72 -2.85
CA ILE A 3 8.87 3.42 -2.40
C ILE A 3 8.64 2.52 -3.62
N THR A 4 8.54 1.21 -3.40
CA THR A 4 8.19 0.26 -4.46
C THR A 4 6.81 -0.30 -4.19
N ILE A 5 5.90 -0.26 -5.17
CA ILE A 5 4.56 -0.85 -5.10
C ILE A 5 4.44 -1.86 -6.23
N ASN A 6 4.16 -3.13 -5.93
CA ASN A 6 4.04 -4.20 -6.93
C ASN A 6 5.18 -4.22 -7.97
N GLN A 7 6.43 -4.09 -7.51
CA GLN A 7 7.65 -4.05 -8.34
C GLN A 7 7.81 -2.79 -9.22
N GLN A 8 6.98 -1.76 -9.03
CA GLN A 8 7.10 -0.47 -9.69
C GLN A 8 7.49 0.61 -8.68
N ASN A 9 8.37 1.54 -9.05
CA ASN A 9 8.82 2.61 -8.16
C ASN A 9 7.88 3.81 -8.22
N TYR A 10 7.61 4.41 -7.06
CA TYR A 10 6.76 5.58 -6.90
C TYR A 10 7.43 6.59 -5.97
N SER A 11 7.28 7.87 -6.33
CA SER A 11 7.62 8.98 -5.46
C SER A 11 6.37 9.48 -4.75
N VAL A 12 6.38 9.45 -3.42
CA VAL A 12 5.28 9.93 -2.56
C VAL A 12 5.77 11.04 -1.62
N SER A 13 4.87 11.71 -0.90
CA SER A 13 5.25 12.69 0.12
C SER A 13 6.12 12.08 1.22
N GLU A 14 7.01 12.88 1.81
CA GLU A 14 7.87 12.46 2.93
C GLU A 14 7.08 11.96 4.14
N VAL A 15 5.89 12.54 4.36
CA VAL A 15 4.93 12.03 5.34
C VAL A 15 3.76 11.47 4.56
N CYS A 16 3.70 10.14 4.49
CA CYS A 16 2.65 9.42 3.77
C CYS A 16 2.22 8.19 4.55
N SER A 17 0.96 8.16 4.99
CA SER A 17 0.34 6.95 5.51
C SER A 17 0.01 5.97 4.39
N LEU A 18 -0.11 4.69 4.72
CA LEU A 18 -0.53 3.67 3.78
C LEU A 18 -1.88 4.03 3.14
N LYS A 19 -2.81 4.60 3.94
CA LYS A 19 -4.09 5.10 3.41
C LYS A 19 -3.91 6.23 2.38
N GLN A 20 -3.06 7.22 2.65
CA GLN A 20 -2.79 8.31 1.71
C GLN A 20 -2.14 7.80 0.42
N MET A 21 -1.21 6.86 0.51
CA MET A 21 -0.62 6.22 -0.66
C MET A 21 -1.68 5.52 -1.51
N ILE A 22 -2.61 4.78 -0.89
CA ILE A 22 -3.69 4.11 -1.62
C ILE A 22 -4.59 5.12 -2.33
N ASP A 23 -4.99 6.18 -1.64
CA ASP A 23 -5.89 7.21 -2.17
C ASP A 23 -5.23 7.98 -3.34
N THR A 24 -3.91 8.16 -3.32
CA THR A 24 -3.16 8.91 -4.34
C THR A 24 -2.68 8.05 -5.51
N VAL A 25 -2.19 6.84 -5.25
CA VAL A 25 -1.55 5.99 -6.26
C VAL A 25 -2.55 5.03 -6.91
N LEU A 26 -3.40 4.38 -6.12
CA LEU A 26 -4.19 3.27 -6.63
C LEU A 26 -5.46 3.72 -7.34
N VAL A 27 -6.11 4.81 -6.92
CA VAL A 27 -7.43 5.25 -7.46
C VAL A 27 -8.43 4.08 -7.59
N LEU A 28 -8.25 3.02 -6.79
CA LEU A 28 -8.99 1.77 -6.88
C LEU A 28 -9.89 1.64 -5.65
N PRO A 29 -11.08 1.02 -5.80
CA PRO A 29 -11.91 0.68 -4.65
C PRO A 29 -11.14 -0.27 -3.72
N THR A 30 -11.01 0.11 -2.45
CA THR A 30 -10.30 -0.67 -1.40
C THR A 30 -11.03 -1.94 -0.95
N LYS A 31 -12.00 -2.42 -1.73
CA LYS A 31 -12.81 -3.59 -1.42
C LYS A 31 -12.13 -4.82 -2.04
N GLY A 32 -11.83 -5.81 -1.19
CA GLY A 32 -11.20 -7.06 -1.64
C GLY A 32 -9.70 -6.94 -1.91
N ILE A 33 -9.02 -5.96 -1.30
CA ILE A 33 -7.55 -5.87 -1.33
C ILE A 33 -6.97 -6.04 0.07
N ALA A 34 -5.85 -6.75 0.16
CA ALA A 34 -4.95 -6.76 1.30
C ALA A 34 -3.62 -6.10 0.89
N ILE A 35 -2.93 -5.51 1.85
CA ILE A 35 -1.67 -4.81 1.60
C ILE A 35 -0.63 -5.34 2.55
N ALA A 36 0.53 -5.69 2.00
CA ALA A 36 1.72 -6.02 2.76
C ALA A 36 2.77 -4.94 2.58
N VAL A 37 3.45 -4.58 3.67
CA VAL A 37 4.64 -3.71 3.67
C VAL A 37 5.81 -4.57 4.11
N ASN A 38 6.85 -4.66 3.28
CA ASN A 38 8.03 -5.48 3.52
C ASN A 38 7.72 -6.95 3.87
N GLN A 39 6.73 -7.54 3.19
CA GLN A 39 6.21 -8.91 3.39
C GLN A 39 5.35 -9.10 4.65
N GLU A 40 5.08 -8.04 5.42
CA GLU A 40 4.17 -8.08 6.57
C GLU A 40 2.80 -7.52 6.20
N ILE A 41 1.72 -8.26 6.46
CA ILE A 41 0.35 -7.81 6.18
C ILE A 41 -0.06 -6.74 7.19
N ILE A 42 -0.43 -5.56 6.69
CA ILE A 42 -0.96 -4.48 7.52
C ILE A 42 -2.49 -4.53 7.49
N ALA A 43 -3.10 -4.67 8.67
CA ALA A 43 -4.55 -4.71 8.81
C ALA A 43 -5.18 -3.40 8.32
N LYS A 44 -6.37 -3.49 7.70
CA LYS A 44 -7.05 -2.33 7.10
C LYS A 44 -7.36 -1.22 8.10
N SER A 45 -7.60 -1.57 9.37
CA SER A 45 -7.77 -0.61 10.48
C SER A 45 -6.53 0.26 10.71
N ASP A 46 -5.36 -0.26 10.39
CA ASP A 46 -4.07 0.33 10.76
C ASP A 46 -3.50 1.18 9.62
N TRP A 47 -4.06 1.09 8.41
CA TRP A 47 -3.60 1.86 7.25
C TRP A 47 -3.53 3.38 7.46
N PRO A 48 -4.46 4.04 8.18
CA PRO A 48 -4.35 5.47 8.47
C PRO A 48 -3.19 5.82 9.41
N GLY A 49 -2.80 4.89 10.29
CA GLY A 49 -1.74 5.08 11.30
C GLY A 49 -0.38 4.51 10.91
N HIS A 50 -0.33 3.69 9.86
CA HIS A 50 0.92 3.12 9.36
C HIS A 50 1.58 4.09 8.37
N PHE A 51 2.64 4.75 8.80
CA PHE A 51 3.44 5.65 7.97
C PHE A 51 4.52 4.89 7.22
N LEU A 52 4.57 5.12 5.90
CA LEU A 52 5.58 4.56 5.03
C LEU A 52 6.94 5.20 5.31
N LYS A 53 7.99 4.46 4.99
CA LYS A 53 9.39 4.89 5.05
C LYS A 53 10.03 4.84 3.67
N PRO A 54 11.08 5.64 3.43
CA PRO A 54 11.84 5.55 2.20
C PRO A 54 12.37 4.12 1.98
N GLY A 55 12.16 3.59 0.78
CA GLY A 55 12.59 2.25 0.39
C GLY A 55 11.63 1.12 0.76
N ASP A 56 10.48 1.40 1.37
CA ASP A 56 9.49 0.36 1.67
C ASP A 56 9.02 -0.35 0.39
N ASN A 57 8.83 -1.67 0.51
CA ASN A 57 8.24 -2.51 -0.52
C ASN A 57 6.80 -2.85 -0.18
N ILE A 58 5.87 -2.37 -0.98
CA ILE A 58 4.45 -2.55 -0.82
C ILE A 58 3.97 -3.57 -1.84
N THR A 59 3.28 -4.60 -1.37
CA THR A 59 2.58 -5.57 -2.22
C THR A 59 1.08 -5.43 -2.02
N ILE A 60 0.36 -5.21 -3.11
CA ILE A 60 -1.11 -5.13 -3.12
C ILE A 60 -1.63 -6.46 -3.62
N ILE A 61 -2.34 -7.15 -2.74
CA ILE A 61 -2.91 -8.46 -2.99
C ILE A 61 -4.39 -8.26 -3.25
N LYS A 62 -4.83 -8.47 -4.48
CA LYS A 62 -6.25 -8.47 -4.82
C LYS A 62 -6.82 -9.87 -4.63
N ALA A 63 -7.91 -9.98 -3.87
CA ALA A 63 -8.67 -11.22 -3.84
C ALA A 63 -9.17 -11.52 -5.26
N THR A 64 -8.63 -12.58 -5.87
CA THR A 64 -9.23 -13.18 -7.05
C THR A 64 -10.48 -13.93 -6.56
N GLN A 65 -11.64 -13.61 -7.12
CA GLN A 65 -12.83 -14.45 -6.94
C GLN A 65 -12.57 -15.75 -7.71
N GLY A 66 -11.96 -16.72 -7.05
CA GLY A 66 -11.78 -18.06 -7.59
C GLY A 66 -13.06 -18.86 -7.41
N GLY A 67 -13.68 -19.18 -8.54
CA GLY A 67 -14.66 -20.25 -8.72
C GLY A 67 -14.24 -21.05 -9.94
#